data_AF-A0A061B708-F1
#
_entry.id   AF-A0A061B708-F1
#
_cell.length_a   1.000
_cell.length_b   1.000
_cell.length_c   1.000
_cell.angle_alpha   90.00
_cell.angle_beta   90.00
_cell.angle_gamma   90.00
#
_symmetry.space_group_name_H-M   'P 1'
#
loop_
_entity.id
_entity.type
_entity.pdbx_description
1 polymer ?
#
loop_
_entity_poly.entity_id
_entity_poly.type
_entity_poly.pdbx_seq_one_letter_code
_entity_poly.pdbx_strand_id
1 'polypeptide(L)'
;MFRTALGAGLRSAPQARAPAPPSPFPSAFARSTPRSARLPSPVFTSVRHASTTSFSQSARDKLRARPFLLLVGLMPVFTFGLGVWQIKRLNWKVDLIHQLDDKLHQPPVRLPARIDTAAIPEFAWRKVFVTGTLDHEHSIELGPKTRDGQLGYHVVTPLVRGEGQDTILVNRGFVKREFKEAKDRLASVTNEPVALVGMLRDQEAPNSFTPVNQPEKDQWVFANIAEMARCTGAEPVLVDQIYEDHPGKVELLLREGIPVGRSASIELRNMHATYAATWFSLSLATAFMFWRLMRRPSVLTTAQYRGVK
;
A
#
# COMPACT_ATOMS: atom_id res chain seq x y z
N MET A 1 1.12 69.68 16.65
CA MET A 1 0.97 69.38 18.08
C MET A 1 0.73 67.87 18.23
N PHE A 2 1.54 67.20 19.07
CA PHE A 2 1.26 66.05 19.95
C PHE A 2 0.32 64.92 19.44
N ARG A 3 0.54 63.61 19.63
CA ARG A 3 1.53 62.74 20.30
C ARG A 3 1.11 61.27 19.96
N THR A 4 2.09 60.35 19.88
CA THR A 4 2.20 59.00 20.52
C THR A 4 0.94 58.27 21.06
N ALA A 5 0.77 56.94 21.11
CA ALA A 5 1.61 55.74 20.92
C ALA A 5 0.77 54.42 21.03
N LEU A 6 1.37 53.28 20.63
CA LEU A 6 1.27 51.89 21.16
C LEU A 6 -0.06 51.09 20.97
N GLY A 7 -0.06 49.80 20.59
CA GLY A 7 1.01 48.81 20.41
C GLY A 7 0.48 47.40 20.11
N ALA A 8 1.38 46.41 20.21
CA ALA A 8 1.20 44.94 20.16
C ALA A 8 1.49 44.23 18.81
N GLY A 9 2.78 44.02 18.51
CA GLY A 9 3.26 43.03 17.55
C GLY A 9 3.86 41.81 18.28
N LEU A 10 3.28 40.63 18.05
CA LEU A 10 3.67 39.35 18.66
C LEU A 10 4.66 38.58 17.76
N ARG A 11 5.88 38.42 18.29
CA ARG A 11 6.73 37.21 18.36
C ARG A 11 6.79 36.27 17.14
N SER A 12 7.92 36.36 16.43
CA SER A 12 8.58 35.31 15.67
C SER A 12 9.35 34.33 16.58
N ALA A 13 9.27 33.03 16.32
CA ALA A 13 10.05 31.97 17.00
C ALA A 13 10.93 31.17 16.01
N PRO A 14 12.07 30.61 16.46
CA PRO A 14 13.21 30.28 15.61
C PRO A 14 13.47 28.77 15.39
N GLN A 15 14.28 28.48 14.36
CA GLN A 15 14.83 27.16 14.00
C GLN A 15 15.71 26.58 15.12
N ALA A 16 15.54 25.29 15.41
CA ALA A 16 16.38 24.52 16.33
C ALA A 16 17.54 23.84 15.57
N ARG A 17 18.76 24.02 16.09
CA ARG A 17 20.05 23.55 15.59
C ARG A 17 20.57 22.42 16.49
N ALA A 18 21.18 21.39 15.90
CA ALA A 18 21.77 20.24 16.59
C ALA A 18 23.06 20.60 17.36
N PRO A 19 23.40 19.90 18.46
CA PRO A 19 24.70 20.06 19.13
C PRO A 19 25.76 19.04 18.65
N ALA A 20 26.99 19.54 18.53
CA ALA A 20 28.23 18.83 18.22
C ALA A 20 28.99 18.46 19.53
N PRO A 21 29.98 17.54 19.48
CA PRO A 21 30.64 16.98 20.67
C PRO A 21 31.86 17.82 21.15
N PRO A 22 32.27 17.72 22.43
CA PRO A 22 33.51 18.33 22.89
C PRO A 22 34.72 17.38 22.86
N SER A 23 35.89 17.99 22.63
CA SER A 23 37.25 17.45 22.65
C SER A 23 38.09 18.18 23.75
N PRO A 24 39.43 18.00 23.91
CA PRO A 24 40.02 17.25 25.03
C PRO A 24 41.06 18.04 25.90
N PHE A 25 41.73 17.30 26.81
CA PHE A 25 43.03 17.55 27.52
C PHE A 25 43.00 18.23 28.91
N PRO A 26 44.08 18.13 29.76
CA PRO A 26 45.37 17.41 29.62
C PRO A 26 45.81 16.53 30.81
N SER A 27 46.92 15.83 30.59
CA SER A 27 47.73 15.00 31.49
C SER A 27 48.57 15.80 32.51
N ALA A 28 48.94 15.11 33.61
CA ALA A 28 50.30 14.95 34.16
C ALA A 28 50.31 15.04 35.69
N PHE A 29 50.89 14.04 36.37
CA PHE A 29 51.89 14.27 37.42
C PHE A 29 52.66 12.97 37.71
N ALA A 30 53.96 13.14 37.95
CA ALA A 30 54.97 12.09 37.97
C ALA A 30 55.45 11.76 39.40
N ARG A 31 55.80 10.48 39.61
CA ARG A 31 57.06 9.94 40.20
C ARG A 31 57.48 10.35 41.64
N SER A 32 57.64 9.37 42.54
CA SER A 32 58.93 8.95 43.17
C SER A 32 58.76 7.95 44.36
N THR A 33 59.75 7.06 44.48
CA THR A 33 59.96 5.93 45.43
C THR A 33 60.76 6.39 46.71
N PRO A 34 61.34 5.57 47.65
CA PRO A 34 61.43 4.10 47.81
C PRO A 34 61.43 3.51 49.29
N ARG A 35 61.49 2.15 49.37
CA ARG A 35 62.28 1.25 50.27
C ARG A 35 62.01 1.15 51.80
N SER A 36 61.72 -0.09 52.24
CA SER A 36 62.41 -0.72 53.39
C SER A 36 62.57 -2.25 53.20
N ALA A 37 63.72 -2.73 53.66
CA ALA A 37 64.30 -4.09 53.65
C ALA A 37 63.86 -4.85 54.94
N ARG A 38 63.95 -6.17 55.19
CA ARG A 38 64.36 -7.43 54.52
C ARG A 38 64.14 -8.56 55.58
N LEU A 39 64.12 -9.84 55.14
CA LEU A 39 64.47 -11.13 55.81
C LEU A 39 63.29 -12.13 56.02
N PRO A 40 63.55 -13.45 56.11
CA PRO A 40 64.04 -14.35 55.06
C PRO A 40 63.06 -15.53 54.79
N SER A 41 63.25 -16.19 53.66
CA SER A 41 62.41 -17.27 53.11
C SER A 41 62.40 -18.56 53.95
N PRO A 42 61.30 -19.33 53.89
CA PRO A 42 61.39 -20.78 53.75
C PRO A 42 60.85 -21.19 52.37
N VAL A 43 61.60 -22.10 51.77
CA VAL A 43 61.26 -22.80 50.53
C VAL A 43 59.89 -23.46 50.69
N PHE A 44 58.92 -23.08 49.85
CA PHE A 44 57.70 -23.85 49.67
C PHE A 44 57.48 -24.13 48.19
N THR A 45 57.47 -25.41 47.88
CA THR A 45 57.30 -26.02 46.58
C THR A 45 56.02 -25.51 45.92
N SER A 46 56.14 -24.91 44.73
CA SER A 46 55.00 -24.48 43.92
C SER A 46 54.27 -25.72 43.37
N VAL A 47 53.20 -26.14 44.04
CA VAL A 47 52.17 -26.98 43.41
C VAL A 47 51.28 -26.04 42.60
N ARG A 48 51.51 -25.97 41.29
CA ARG A 48 50.56 -25.34 40.37
C ARG A 48 49.32 -26.23 40.26
N HIS A 49 48.32 -25.99 41.09
CA HIS A 49 46.96 -26.39 40.73
C HIS A 49 46.43 -25.40 39.69
N ALA A 50 46.57 -25.78 38.42
CA ALA A 50 45.78 -25.20 37.35
C ALA A 50 44.33 -25.68 37.51
N SER A 51 43.53 -24.92 38.26
CA SER A 51 42.09 -25.11 38.29
C SER A 51 41.46 -24.34 37.13
N THR A 52 41.48 -24.91 35.93
CA THR A 52 40.57 -24.53 34.85
C THR A 52 39.20 -25.13 35.15
N THR A 53 38.36 -24.40 35.89
CA THR A 53 36.93 -24.72 36.00
C THR A 53 36.20 -24.17 34.77
N SER A 54 36.36 -24.85 33.63
CA SER A 54 35.47 -24.73 32.48
C SER A 54 34.24 -25.62 32.67
N PHE A 55 33.40 -25.31 33.66
CA PHE A 55 32.13 -25.99 33.88
C PHE A 55 30.98 -24.99 33.86
N SER A 56 30.33 -24.85 32.69
CA SER A 56 28.90 -24.52 32.46
C SER A 56 28.65 -23.83 31.10
N GLN A 57 29.05 -24.46 30.01
CA GLN A 57 28.52 -24.16 28.66
C GLN A 57 27.65 -25.32 28.13
N SER A 58 28.11 -26.56 28.33
CA SER A 58 27.49 -27.80 27.82
C SER A 58 26.00 -28.03 28.18
N ALA A 59 25.54 -27.63 29.37
CA ALA A 59 24.13 -27.83 29.76
C ALA A 59 23.20 -26.76 29.14
N ARG A 60 23.66 -25.49 29.05
CA ARG A 60 22.94 -24.41 28.40
C ARG A 60 22.86 -24.62 26.88
N ASP A 61 23.88 -25.23 26.28
CA ASP A 61 23.92 -25.55 24.85
C ASP A 61 22.98 -26.71 24.46
N LYS A 62 22.85 -27.74 25.31
CA LYS A 62 21.88 -28.85 25.07
C LYS A 62 20.43 -28.41 25.22
N LEU A 63 20.13 -27.52 26.17
CA LEU A 63 18.79 -26.96 26.36
C LEU A 63 18.43 -25.87 25.34
N ARG A 64 19.41 -25.15 24.76
CA ARG A 64 19.18 -24.21 23.63
C ARG A 64 19.09 -24.90 22.28
N ALA A 65 19.79 -26.02 22.09
CA ALA A 65 19.75 -26.81 20.86
C ALA A 65 18.36 -27.43 20.59
N ARG A 66 17.64 -27.86 21.64
CA ARG A 66 16.29 -28.45 21.51
C ARG A 66 15.22 -27.49 20.95
N PRO A 67 14.97 -26.30 21.53
CA PRO A 67 14.03 -25.34 20.97
C PRO A 67 14.51 -24.78 19.62
N PHE A 68 15.83 -24.62 19.43
CA PHE A 68 16.39 -24.20 18.14
C PHE A 68 16.15 -25.22 17.03
N LEU A 69 16.38 -26.52 17.28
CA LEU A 69 16.10 -27.60 16.33
C LEU A 69 14.62 -27.70 16.00
N LEU A 70 13.74 -27.56 16.99
CA LEU A 70 12.28 -27.53 16.77
C LEU A 70 11.86 -26.33 15.92
N LEU A 71 12.39 -25.14 16.21
CA LEU A 71 12.11 -23.92 15.45
C LEU A 71 12.60 -24.03 14.00
N VAL A 72 13.82 -24.54 13.80
CA VAL A 72 14.41 -24.77 12.47
C VAL A 72 13.66 -25.86 11.71
N GLY A 73 13.15 -26.89 12.39
CA GLY A 73 12.33 -27.95 11.77
C GLY A 73 10.90 -27.50 11.44
N LEU A 74 10.33 -26.57 12.21
CA LEU A 74 8.98 -26.03 11.98
C LEU A 74 8.95 -24.99 10.85
N MET A 75 10.02 -24.23 10.68
CA MET A 75 10.16 -23.17 9.67
C MET A 75 9.87 -23.66 8.22
N PRO A 76 10.42 -24.79 7.72
CA PRO A 76 10.11 -25.27 6.37
C PRO A 76 8.64 -25.66 6.18
N VAL A 77 7.99 -26.21 7.22
CA VAL A 77 6.55 -26.56 7.18
C VAL A 77 5.71 -25.30 7.12
N PHE A 78 6.04 -24.30 7.95
CA PHE A 78 5.33 -23.03 7.97
C PHE A 78 5.45 -22.28 6.64
N THR A 79 6.67 -22.15 6.11
CA THR A 79 6.92 -21.48 4.82
C THR A 79 6.32 -22.23 3.64
N PHE A 80 6.29 -23.56 3.67
CA PHE A 80 5.56 -24.35 2.67
C PHE A 80 4.06 -24.07 2.72
N GLY A 81 3.47 -24.03 3.92
CA GLY A 81 2.08 -23.66 4.12
C GLY A 81 1.75 -22.27 3.57
N LEU A 82 2.64 -21.28 3.77
CA LEU A 82 2.52 -19.96 3.17
C LEU A 82 2.62 -20.01 1.64
N GLY A 83 3.53 -20.80 1.07
CA GLY A 83 3.63 -21.01 -0.38
C GLY A 83 2.35 -21.58 -0.97
N VAL A 84 1.78 -22.63 -0.36
CA VAL A 84 0.50 -23.23 -0.78
C VAL A 84 -0.64 -22.21 -0.68
N TRP A 85 -0.68 -21.43 0.41
CA TRP A 85 -1.68 -20.37 0.56
C TRP A 85 -1.57 -19.31 -0.53
N GLN A 86 -0.35 -18.90 -0.91
CA GLN A 86 -0.15 -17.94 -2.00
C GLN A 86 -0.64 -18.47 -3.34
N ILE A 87 -0.44 -19.76 -3.65
CA ILE A 87 -0.99 -20.38 -4.87
C ILE A 87 -2.51 -20.43 -4.85
N LYS A 88 -3.12 -20.82 -3.71
CA LYS A 88 -4.59 -20.79 -3.58
C LYS A 88 -5.14 -19.37 -3.76
N ARG A 89 -4.47 -18.38 -3.17
CA ARG A 89 -4.83 -16.96 -3.29
C ARG A 89 -4.66 -16.44 -4.72
N LEU A 90 -3.62 -16.90 -5.41
CA LEU A 90 -3.36 -16.62 -6.82
C LEU A 90 -4.51 -17.12 -7.68
N ASN A 91 -4.87 -18.40 -7.57
CA ASN A 91 -5.92 -19.02 -8.38
C ASN A 91 -7.27 -18.31 -8.14
N TRP A 92 -7.63 -18.08 -6.87
CA TRP A 92 -8.85 -17.32 -6.55
C TRP A 92 -8.89 -15.94 -7.22
N LYS A 93 -7.76 -15.21 -7.23
CA LYS A 93 -7.69 -13.91 -7.90
C LYS A 93 -7.77 -14.03 -9.42
N VAL A 94 -7.12 -15.02 -10.01
CA VAL A 94 -7.15 -15.27 -11.46
C VAL A 94 -8.56 -15.61 -11.90
N ASP A 95 -9.24 -16.51 -11.18
CA ASP A 95 -10.63 -16.87 -11.45
C ASP A 95 -11.57 -15.66 -11.35
N LEU A 96 -11.34 -14.77 -10.36
CA LEU A 96 -12.09 -13.52 -10.24
C LEU A 96 -11.85 -12.57 -11.42
N ILE A 97 -10.60 -12.45 -11.88
CA ILE A 97 -10.26 -11.64 -13.06
C ILE A 97 -10.98 -12.20 -14.29
N HIS A 98 -10.93 -13.51 -14.51
CA HIS A 98 -11.63 -14.15 -15.62
C HIS A 98 -13.15 -13.89 -15.59
N GLN A 99 -13.79 -14.03 -14.43
CA GLN A 99 -15.22 -13.74 -14.29
C GLN A 99 -15.57 -12.29 -14.64
N LEU A 100 -14.75 -11.34 -14.20
CA LEU A 100 -14.97 -9.92 -14.52
C LEU A 100 -14.67 -9.62 -15.99
N ASP A 101 -13.65 -10.25 -16.56
CA ASP A 101 -13.29 -10.12 -17.97
C ASP A 101 -14.40 -10.67 -18.88
N ASP A 102 -14.98 -11.81 -18.53
CA ASP A 102 -16.14 -12.38 -19.22
C ASP A 102 -17.34 -11.42 -19.17
N LYS A 103 -17.62 -10.81 -18.01
CA LYS A 103 -18.69 -9.79 -17.88
C LYS A 103 -18.43 -8.56 -18.75
N LEU A 104 -17.16 -8.17 -18.88
CA LEU A 104 -16.73 -7.02 -19.67
C LEU A 104 -16.87 -7.26 -21.17
N HIS A 105 -16.60 -8.47 -21.64
CA HIS A 105 -16.70 -8.83 -23.07
C HIS A 105 -18.13 -9.07 -23.55
N GLN A 106 -19.10 -9.23 -22.65
CA GLN A 106 -20.50 -9.32 -23.04
C GLN A 106 -21.01 -8.00 -23.66
N PRO A 107 -21.93 -8.07 -24.65
CA PRO A 107 -22.41 -6.88 -25.36
C PRO A 107 -23.11 -5.88 -24.42
N PRO A 108 -23.01 -4.56 -24.63
CA PRO A 108 -23.63 -3.58 -23.72
C PRO A 108 -25.15 -3.76 -23.62
N VAL A 109 -25.70 -3.66 -22.40
CA VAL A 109 -27.14 -3.73 -22.13
C VAL A 109 -27.72 -2.32 -22.03
N ARG A 110 -28.93 -2.09 -22.56
CA ARG A 110 -29.62 -0.81 -22.37
C ARG A 110 -30.10 -0.68 -20.93
N LEU A 111 -29.81 0.45 -20.30
CA LEU A 111 -30.26 0.71 -18.94
C LEU A 111 -31.79 0.93 -18.92
N PRO A 112 -32.53 0.30 -18.00
CA PRO A 112 -33.98 0.45 -17.94
C PRO A 112 -34.39 1.89 -17.59
N ALA A 113 -35.63 2.25 -17.95
CA ALA A 113 -36.18 3.59 -17.69
C ALA A 113 -36.19 3.93 -16.19
N ARG A 114 -36.64 2.98 -15.37
CA ARG A 114 -36.56 3.04 -13.90
C ARG A 114 -35.53 2.05 -13.40
N ILE A 115 -34.62 2.51 -12.55
CA ILE A 115 -33.50 1.70 -12.09
C ILE A 115 -33.76 1.23 -10.65
N ASP A 116 -33.72 -0.08 -10.45
CA ASP A 116 -33.66 -0.62 -9.10
C ASP A 116 -32.22 -0.55 -8.59
N THR A 117 -31.98 0.36 -7.66
CA THR A 117 -30.67 0.61 -7.06
C THR A 117 -30.17 -0.57 -6.23
N ALA A 118 -31.08 -1.42 -5.72
CA ALA A 118 -30.72 -2.62 -4.97
C ALA A 118 -30.12 -3.73 -5.85
N ALA A 119 -30.44 -3.75 -7.15
CA ALA A 119 -29.92 -4.73 -8.10
C ALA A 119 -28.53 -4.37 -8.66
N ILE A 120 -28.06 -3.14 -8.46
CA ILE A 120 -26.80 -2.62 -9.02
C ILE A 120 -25.57 -3.51 -8.71
N PRO A 121 -25.39 -4.04 -7.48
CA PRO A 121 -24.22 -4.88 -7.17
C PRO A 121 -24.12 -6.15 -8.03
N GLU A 122 -25.25 -6.71 -8.47
CA GLU A 122 -25.27 -7.91 -9.31
C GLU A 122 -24.78 -7.62 -10.74
N PHE A 123 -25.11 -6.43 -11.24
CA PHE A 123 -24.74 -5.91 -12.56
C PHE A 123 -23.46 -5.08 -12.55
N ALA A 124 -22.79 -4.97 -11.42
CA ALA A 124 -21.54 -4.24 -11.33
C ALA A 124 -20.51 -4.82 -12.32
N TRP A 125 -19.68 -3.95 -12.90
CA TRP A 125 -18.74 -4.25 -13.98
C TRP A 125 -19.37 -4.63 -15.32
N ARG A 126 -20.71 -4.56 -15.48
CA ARG A 126 -21.37 -4.78 -16.77
C ARG A 126 -21.32 -3.53 -17.64
N LYS A 127 -21.07 -3.70 -18.95
CA LYS A 127 -21.20 -2.64 -19.94
C LYS A 127 -22.68 -2.28 -20.14
N VAL A 128 -23.00 -1.00 -20.03
CA VAL A 128 -24.32 -0.44 -20.26
C VAL A 128 -24.27 0.62 -21.34
N PHE A 129 -25.33 0.70 -22.13
CA PHE A 129 -25.55 1.74 -23.13
C PHE A 129 -26.62 2.71 -22.63
N VAL A 130 -26.29 4.00 -22.63
CA VAL A 130 -27.20 5.07 -22.20
C VAL A 130 -27.15 6.24 -23.17
N THR A 131 -28.29 6.91 -23.29
CA THR A 131 -28.48 8.11 -24.11
C THR A 131 -29.10 9.21 -23.27
N GLY A 132 -28.73 10.46 -23.51
CA GLY A 132 -29.30 11.59 -22.78
C GLY A 132 -28.49 12.87 -22.96
N THR A 133 -28.91 13.93 -22.29
CA THR A 133 -28.19 15.21 -22.26
C THR A 133 -27.42 15.32 -20.94
N LEU A 134 -26.16 15.75 -21.03
CA LEU A 134 -25.31 15.96 -19.87
C LEU A 134 -25.63 17.29 -19.20
N ASP A 135 -25.87 17.25 -17.89
CA ASP A 135 -26.08 18.44 -17.07
C ASP A 135 -24.74 18.96 -16.54
N HIS A 136 -24.11 19.84 -17.32
CA HIS A 136 -22.80 20.40 -16.97
C HIS A 136 -22.85 21.37 -15.78
N GLU A 137 -24.03 21.90 -15.42
CA GLU A 137 -24.20 22.82 -14.29
C GLU A 137 -24.05 22.11 -12.95
N HIS A 138 -24.53 20.87 -12.87
CA HIS A 138 -24.43 20.02 -11.67
C HIS A 138 -23.28 19.00 -11.75
N SER A 139 -22.23 19.30 -12.52
CA SER A 139 -21.05 18.44 -12.59
C SER A 139 -20.22 18.52 -11.30
N ILE A 140 -19.65 17.39 -10.91
CA ILE A 140 -18.82 17.22 -9.71
C ILE A 140 -17.40 16.83 -10.13
N GLU A 141 -16.39 17.53 -9.59
CA GLU A 141 -14.99 17.13 -9.74
C GLU A 141 -14.48 16.29 -8.58
N LEU A 142 -14.27 15.00 -8.86
CA LEU A 142 -13.72 14.04 -7.92
C LEU A 142 -12.18 14.02 -7.98
N GLY A 143 -11.51 14.47 -6.92
CA GLY A 143 -10.05 14.43 -6.84
C GLY A 143 -9.46 14.92 -5.52
N PRO A 144 -8.12 14.99 -5.44
CA PRO A 144 -7.16 14.78 -6.52
C PRO A 144 -7.06 13.32 -7.00
N LYS A 145 -6.87 13.13 -8.31
CA LYS A 145 -6.52 11.84 -8.94
C LYS A 145 -5.24 12.00 -9.76
N THR A 146 -4.53 10.89 -9.96
CA THR A 146 -3.30 10.87 -10.77
C THR A 146 -3.46 9.88 -11.92
N ARG A 147 -3.15 10.32 -13.13
CA ARG A 147 -3.08 9.49 -14.33
C ARG A 147 -1.75 9.74 -15.04
N ASP A 148 -0.97 8.69 -15.28
CA ASP A 148 0.31 8.77 -16.01
C ASP A 148 1.27 9.84 -15.46
N GLY A 149 1.29 10.00 -14.14
CA GLY A 149 2.12 11.00 -13.43
C GLY A 149 1.55 12.42 -13.42
N GLN A 150 0.42 12.66 -14.07
CA GLN A 150 -0.26 13.96 -14.11
C GLN A 150 -1.36 14.04 -13.06
N LEU A 151 -1.41 15.15 -12.33
CA LEU A 151 -2.45 15.44 -11.34
C LEU A 151 -3.70 16.01 -12.03
N GLY A 152 -4.86 15.55 -11.61
CA GLY A 152 -6.12 15.98 -12.17
C GLY A 152 -7.33 15.53 -11.36
N TYR A 153 -8.47 15.50 -12.02
CA TYR A 153 -9.78 15.21 -11.43
C TYR A 153 -10.56 14.28 -12.34
N HIS A 154 -11.48 13.51 -11.76
CA HIS A 154 -12.51 12.83 -12.52
C HIS A 154 -13.75 13.72 -12.57
N VAL A 155 -14.36 13.87 -13.74
CA VAL A 155 -15.57 14.67 -13.92
C VAL A 155 -16.77 13.74 -13.89
N VAL A 156 -17.62 13.89 -12.88
CA VAL A 156 -18.89 13.17 -12.75
C VAL A 156 -20.01 14.12 -13.11
N THR A 157 -20.74 13.81 -14.17
CA THR A 157 -21.80 14.67 -14.72
C THR A 157 -23.11 13.91 -14.72
N PRO A 158 -24.21 14.48 -14.19
CA PRO A 158 -25.53 13.89 -14.32
C PRO A 158 -25.95 13.80 -15.79
N LEU A 159 -26.55 12.68 -16.17
CA LEU A 159 -27.09 12.45 -17.51
C LEU A 159 -28.61 12.34 -17.43
N VAL A 160 -29.29 13.32 -18.01
CA VAL A 160 -30.75 13.37 -18.12
C VAL A 160 -31.14 12.55 -19.35
N ARG A 161 -31.71 11.36 -19.14
CA ARG A 161 -31.98 10.40 -20.22
C ARG A 161 -33.23 10.69 -21.07
N GLY A 162 -34.06 11.64 -20.64
CA GLY A 162 -35.29 12.02 -21.34
C GLY A 162 -36.47 11.09 -21.05
N GLU A 163 -37.66 11.39 -21.59
CA GLU A 163 -38.86 10.52 -21.55
C GLU A 163 -39.32 10.04 -20.15
N GLY A 164 -39.05 10.84 -19.10
CA GLY A 164 -39.40 10.48 -17.72
C GLY A 164 -38.56 9.33 -17.13
N GLN A 165 -37.42 9.03 -17.77
CA GLN A 165 -36.42 8.11 -17.25
C GLN A 165 -35.59 8.76 -16.14
N ASP A 166 -35.08 7.93 -15.23
CA ASP A 166 -34.28 8.43 -14.11
C ASP A 166 -32.98 9.08 -14.60
N THR A 167 -32.59 10.21 -14.00
CA THR A 167 -31.27 10.83 -14.19
C THR A 167 -30.21 9.97 -13.50
N ILE A 168 -29.07 9.74 -14.16
CA ILE A 168 -27.98 8.91 -13.61
C ILE A 168 -26.68 9.70 -13.52
N LEU A 169 -25.74 9.25 -12.69
CA LEU A 169 -24.40 9.82 -12.64
C LEU A 169 -23.49 9.15 -13.68
N VAL A 170 -22.81 9.95 -14.50
CA VAL A 170 -21.81 9.45 -15.44
C VAL A 170 -20.45 10.02 -15.08
N ASN A 171 -19.52 9.17 -14.67
CA ASN A 171 -18.11 9.55 -14.56
C ASN A 171 -17.50 9.56 -15.97
N ARG A 172 -17.40 10.76 -16.56
CA ARG A 172 -16.85 11.00 -17.90
C ARG A 172 -15.35 10.71 -17.98
N GLY A 173 -14.68 10.70 -16.84
CA GLY A 173 -13.28 10.32 -16.71
C GLY A 173 -12.35 11.48 -16.33
N PHE A 174 -11.06 11.29 -16.63
CA PHE A 174 -9.99 12.14 -16.12
C PHE A 174 -9.78 13.41 -16.95
N VAL A 175 -9.57 14.53 -16.27
CA VAL A 175 -9.09 15.81 -16.82
C VAL A 175 -7.89 16.29 -16.03
N LYS A 176 -6.98 17.03 -16.70
CA LYS A 176 -5.84 17.68 -16.04
C LYS A 176 -6.31 18.76 -15.08
N ARG A 177 -5.46 19.11 -14.11
CA ARG A 177 -5.77 20.13 -13.09
C ARG A 177 -6.17 21.48 -13.70
N GLU A 178 -5.58 21.89 -14.83
CA GLU A 178 -5.95 23.13 -15.53
C GLU A 178 -7.39 23.13 -16.08
N PHE A 179 -8.01 21.97 -16.26
CA PHE A 179 -9.37 21.79 -16.77
C PHE A 179 -10.35 21.36 -15.68
N LYS A 180 -10.05 21.71 -14.42
CA LYS A 180 -10.91 21.38 -13.28
C LYS A 180 -12.30 22.00 -13.46
N GLU A 181 -12.38 23.29 -13.75
CA GLU A 181 -13.68 23.98 -13.81
C GLU A 181 -14.33 23.84 -15.18
N ALA A 182 -15.67 23.82 -15.22
CA ALA A 182 -16.45 23.71 -16.47
C ALA A 182 -16.09 24.79 -17.52
N LYS A 183 -15.82 26.01 -17.05
CA LYS A 183 -15.44 27.16 -17.89
C LYS A 183 -14.13 26.96 -18.65
N ASP A 184 -13.23 26.13 -18.12
CA ASP A 184 -11.91 25.89 -18.70
C ASP A 184 -11.96 24.72 -19.71
N ARG A 185 -13.05 23.93 -19.71
CA ARG A 185 -13.24 22.73 -20.54
C ARG A 185 -14.38 22.87 -21.57
N LEU A 186 -14.48 24.02 -22.22
CA LEU A 186 -15.55 24.33 -23.17
C LEU A 186 -15.69 23.31 -24.32
N ALA A 187 -14.58 22.73 -24.78
CA ALA A 187 -14.59 21.68 -25.81
C ALA A 187 -15.36 20.41 -25.37
N SER A 188 -15.53 20.21 -24.06
CA SER A 188 -16.24 19.06 -23.48
C SER A 188 -17.70 19.32 -23.15
N VAL A 189 -18.14 20.59 -23.22
CA VAL A 189 -19.49 21.03 -22.88
C VAL A 189 -20.34 21.00 -24.14
N THR A 190 -21.36 20.14 -24.14
CA THR A 190 -22.34 20.04 -25.22
C THR A 190 -23.73 19.92 -24.62
N ASN A 191 -24.69 20.62 -25.22
CA ASN A 191 -26.11 20.56 -24.85
C ASN A 191 -26.89 19.56 -25.70
N GLU A 192 -26.24 18.92 -26.67
CA GLU A 192 -26.86 17.92 -27.52
C GLU A 192 -26.95 16.56 -26.82
N PRO A 193 -27.97 15.74 -27.11
CA PRO A 193 -28.05 14.37 -26.64
C PRO A 193 -26.82 13.56 -27.07
N VAL A 194 -26.19 12.88 -26.12
CA VAL A 194 -25.05 11.99 -26.34
C VAL A 194 -25.47 10.54 -26.16
N ALA A 195 -24.85 9.65 -26.92
CA ALA A 195 -24.90 8.21 -26.71
C ALA A 195 -23.54 7.74 -26.16
N LEU A 196 -23.54 7.06 -25.02
CA LEU A 196 -22.31 6.58 -24.40
C LEU A 196 -22.44 5.13 -23.93
N VAL A 197 -21.31 4.43 -24.01
CA VAL A 197 -21.13 3.14 -23.37
C VAL A 197 -20.30 3.36 -22.11
N GLY A 198 -20.77 2.80 -21.01
CA GLY A 198 -20.05 2.86 -19.76
C GLY A 198 -20.16 1.58 -18.97
N MET A 199 -19.39 1.49 -17.89
CA MET A 199 -19.38 0.38 -16.98
C MET A 199 -20.14 0.75 -15.71
N LEU A 200 -21.08 -0.10 -15.31
CA LEU A 200 -21.79 0.09 -14.05
C LEU A 200 -20.83 -0.10 -12.87
N ARG A 201 -20.83 0.84 -11.93
CA ARG A 201 -19.99 0.79 -10.74
C ARG A 201 -20.82 0.58 -9.49
N ASP A 202 -20.35 -0.32 -8.64
CA ASP A 202 -20.89 -0.49 -7.28
C ASP A 202 -20.34 0.58 -6.33
N GLN A 203 -21.03 0.81 -5.22
CA GLN A 203 -20.58 1.72 -4.17
C GLN A 203 -19.32 1.15 -3.50
N GLU A 204 -18.21 1.87 -3.63
CA GLU A 204 -17.01 1.54 -2.89
C GLU A 204 -17.17 1.90 -1.40
N ALA A 205 -16.69 1.04 -0.52
CA ALA A 205 -16.63 1.35 0.90
C ALA A 205 -15.44 2.27 1.19
N PRO A 206 -15.62 3.39 1.90
CA PRO A 206 -14.51 4.22 2.33
C PRO A 206 -13.65 3.45 3.36
N ASN A 207 -12.33 3.64 3.29
CA ASN A 207 -11.41 3.11 4.30
C ASN A 207 -11.24 4.13 5.44
N SER A 208 -10.75 3.71 6.61
CA SER A 208 -10.56 4.58 7.78
C SER A 208 -9.58 5.75 7.54
N PHE A 209 -8.78 5.70 6.47
CA PHE A 209 -7.84 6.73 6.07
C PHE A 209 -8.37 7.63 4.93
N THR A 210 -9.56 7.33 4.39
CA THR A 210 -10.16 8.14 3.32
C THR A 210 -10.72 9.42 3.93
N PRO A 211 -10.31 10.61 3.45
CA PRO A 211 -10.88 11.87 3.91
C PRO A 211 -12.39 11.94 3.63
N VAL A 212 -13.12 12.61 4.52
CA VAL A 212 -14.56 12.85 4.35
C VAL A 212 -14.79 13.90 3.26
N ASN A 213 -15.79 13.69 2.41
CA ASN A 213 -16.21 14.67 1.42
C ASN A 213 -16.76 15.95 2.10
N GLN A 214 -16.65 17.09 1.44
CA GLN A 214 -17.25 18.36 1.87
C GLN A 214 -18.11 18.91 0.72
N PRO A 215 -19.36 18.43 0.56
CA PRO A 215 -20.24 18.86 -0.53
C PRO A 215 -20.50 20.37 -0.53
N GLU A 216 -20.61 20.98 0.65
CA GLU A 216 -20.83 22.42 0.85
C GLU A 216 -19.75 23.31 0.23
N LYS A 217 -18.54 22.76 0.03
CA LYS A 217 -17.38 23.46 -0.57
C LYS A 217 -17.01 22.89 -1.94
N ASP A 218 -17.83 22.01 -2.48
CA ASP A 218 -17.57 21.26 -3.71
C ASP A 218 -16.20 20.54 -3.70
N GLN A 219 -15.91 19.88 -2.57
CA GLN A 219 -14.68 19.11 -2.39
C GLN A 219 -14.99 17.63 -2.24
N TRP A 220 -14.77 16.90 -3.32
CA TRP A 220 -15.03 15.47 -3.41
C TRP A 220 -13.73 14.70 -3.57
N VAL A 221 -13.37 13.91 -2.56
CA VAL A 221 -12.14 13.08 -2.58
C VAL A 221 -12.48 11.65 -2.99
N PHE A 222 -13.68 11.20 -2.60
CA PHE A 222 -14.16 9.84 -2.79
C PHE A 222 -15.55 9.81 -3.45
N ALA A 223 -15.77 8.81 -4.33
CA ALA A 223 -17.02 8.64 -5.06
C ALA A 223 -18.11 8.01 -4.18
N ASN A 224 -18.73 8.83 -3.33
CA ASN A 224 -19.93 8.45 -2.60
C ASN A 224 -21.15 8.66 -3.50
N ILE A 225 -21.62 7.59 -4.14
CA ILE A 225 -22.67 7.62 -5.17
C ILE A 225 -23.96 8.17 -4.59
N ALA A 226 -24.35 7.75 -3.38
CA ALA A 226 -25.56 8.23 -2.72
C ALA A 226 -25.49 9.73 -2.37
N GLU A 227 -24.33 10.21 -1.95
CA GLU A 227 -24.13 11.62 -1.62
C GLU A 227 -24.12 12.50 -2.88
N MET A 228 -23.38 12.09 -3.92
CA MET A 228 -23.36 12.78 -5.21
C MET A 228 -24.74 12.82 -5.86
N ALA A 229 -25.49 11.72 -5.79
CA ALA A 229 -26.85 11.62 -6.31
C ALA A 229 -27.79 12.62 -5.63
N ARG A 230 -27.73 12.72 -4.29
CA ARG A 230 -28.52 13.71 -3.53
C ARG A 230 -28.17 15.16 -3.90
N CYS A 231 -26.89 15.46 -4.09
CA CYS A 231 -26.45 16.81 -4.45
C CYS A 231 -26.88 17.21 -5.87
N THR A 232 -26.99 16.25 -6.78
CA THR A 232 -27.29 16.49 -8.21
C THR A 232 -28.75 16.23 -8.59
N GLY A 233 -29.54 15.64 -7.69
CA GLY A 233 -30.91 15.20 -8.00
C GLY A 233 -30.98 13.96 -8.90
N ALA A 234 -29.87 13.23 -9.08
CA ALA A 234 -29.82 11.99 -9.82
C ALA A 234 -30.19 10.78 -8.93
N GLU A 235 -30.48 9.64 -9.54
CA GLU A 235 -30.51 8.35 -8.85
C GLU A 235 -29.09 7.90 -8.48
N PRO A 236 -28.91 7.12 -7.40
CA PRO A 236 -27.61 6.66 -6.92
C PRO A 236 -27.06 5.52 -7.79
N VAL A 237 -26.84 5.83 -9.06
CA VAL A 237 -26.32 4.93 -10.09
C VAL A 237 -25.15 5.64 -10.77
N LEU A 238 -23.95 5.06 -10.66
CA LEU A 238 -22.74 5.59 -11.28
C LEU A 238 -22.30 4.72 -12.45
N VAL A 239 -22.14 5.35 -13.60
CA VAL A 239 -21.63 4.72 -14.82
C VAL A 239 -20.28 5.35 -15.17
N ASP A 240 -19.21 4.56 -15.16
CA ASP A 240 -17.90 4.98 -15.62
C ASP A 240 -17.89 4.93 -17.16
N GLN A 241 -17.77 6.08 -17.83
CA GLN A 241 -17.69 6.13 -19.29
C GLN A 241 -16.47 5.33 -19.76
N ILE A 242 -16.69 4.43 -20.72
CA ILE A 242 -15.64 3.65 -21.35
C ILE A 242 -15.11 4.43 -22.54
N TYR A 243 -13.79 4.48 -22.67
CA TYR A 243 -13.12 5.06 -23.82
C TYR A 243 -12.19 4.01 -24.46
N GLU A 244 -12.54 3.57 -25.67
CA GLU A 244 -11.82 2.58 -26.46
C GLU A 244 -11.27 3.26 -27.71
N ASP A 245 -10.18 4.00 -27.57
CA ASP A 245 -9.58 4.77 -28.66
C ASP A 245 -8.05 4.79 -28.54
N HIS A 246 -7.36 5.16 -29.63
CA HIS A 246 -5.91 5.06 -29.70
C HIS A 246 -5.19 6.02 -28.71
N PRO A 247 -4.03 5.64 -28.15
CA PRO A 247 -3.31 6.46 -27.16
C PRO A 247 -3.00 7.88 -27.62
N GLY A 248 -2.71 8.08 -28.92
CA GLY A 248 -2.47 9.42 -29.48
C GLY A 248 -3.68 10.34 -29.38
N LYS A 249 -4.90 9.80 -29.53
CA LYS A 249 -6.14 10.56 -29.40
C LYS A 249 -6.45 10.91 -27.94
N VAL A 250 -6.12 10.01 -27.01
CA VAL A 250 -6.24 10.27 -25.56
C VAL A 250 -5.44 11.52 -25.16
N GLU A 251 -4.19 11.63 -25.59
CA GLU A 251 -3.36 12.80 -25.24
C GLU A 251 -3.90 14.10 -25.85
N LEU A 252 -4.46 14.05 -27.07
CA LEU A 252 -5.12 15.21 -27.68
C LEU A 252 -6.34 15.67 -26.87
N LEU A 253 -7.23 14.75 -26.50
CA LEU A 253 -8.40 15.07 -25.67
C LEU A 253 -8.01 15.69 -24.33
N LEU A 254 -6.97 15.14 -23.68
CA LEU A 254 -6.46 15.68 -22.41
C LEU A 254 -5.86 17.08 -22.56
N ARG A 255 -5.33 17.44 -23.73
CA ARG A 255 -4.84 18.80 -24.03
C ARG A 255 -5.97 19.77 -24.32
N GLU A 256 -7.08 19.29 -24.88
CA GLU A 256 -8.28 20.08 -25.16
C GLU A 256 -9.24 20.18 -23.96
N GLY A 257 -8.90 19.52 -22.84
CA GLY A 257 -9.73 19.50 -21.63
C GLY A 257 -10.96 18.60 -21.74
N ILE A 258 -10.99 17.68 -22.70
CA ILE A 258 -12.07 16.70 -22.84
C ILE A 258 -11.81 15.53 -21.86
N PRO A 259 -12.76 15.21 -20.96
CA PRO A 259 -12.61 14.10 -20.02
C PRO A 259 -12.39 12.78 -20.74
N VAL A 260 -11.36 12.04 -20.33
CA VAL A 260 -11.05 10.72 -20.88
C VAL A 260 -11.50 9.63 -19.92
N GLY A 261 -12.48 8.85 -20.38
CA GLY A 261 -13.04 7.70 -19.68
C GLY A 261 -12.02 6.62 -19.34
N ARG A 262 -12.49 5.59 -18.64
CA ARG A 262 -11.65 4.43 -18.31
C ARG A 262 -11.54 3.53 -19.55
N SER A 263 -10.38 2.92 -19.75
CA SER A 263 -10.25 1.81 -20.71
C SER A 263 -11.05 0.60 -20.22
N ALA A 264 -11.68 -0.14 -21.13
CA ALA A 264 -12.28 -1.43 -20.81
C ALA A 264 -11.20 -2.50 -20.62
N SER A 265 -10.34 -2.34 -19.61
CA SER A 265 -9.35 -3.35 -19.22
C SER A 265 -9.34 -3.54 -17.70
N ILE A 266 -9.12 -4.78 -17.28
CA ILE A 266 -9.04 -5.16 -15.88
C ILE A 266 -7.58 -5.43 -15.54
N GLU A 267 -6.86 -4.39 -15.14
CA GLU A 267 -5.45 -4.49 -14.74
C GLU A 267 -5.34 -4.70 -13.22
N LEU A 268 -5.51 -5.96 -12.78
CA LEU A 268 -5.19 -6.31 -11.39
C LEU A 268 -3.72 -6.73 -11.29
N ARG A 269 -2.93 -5.98 -10.51
CA ARG A 269 -1.56 -6.38 -10.16
C ARG A 269 -1.56 -7.74 -9.45
N ASN A 270 -0.86 -8.72 -10.01
CA ASN A 270 -0.78 -10.07 -9.47
C ASN A 270 0.67 -10.50 -9.20
N MET A 271 1.13 -10.30 -7.96
CA MET A 271 2.49 -10.68 -7.53
C MET A 271 2.53 -12.00 -6.75
N HIS A 272 1.39 -12.70 -6.62
CA HIS A 272 1.27 -13.89 -5.77
C HIS A 272 2.13 -15.05 -6.24
N ALA A 273 2.36 -15.19 -7.56
CA ALA A 273 3.28 -16.17 -8.11
C ALA A 273 4.73 -15.93 -7.66
N THR A 274 5.20 -14.67 -7.73
CA THR A 274 6.53 -14.28 -7.25
C THR A 274 6.68 -14.55 -5.76
N TYR A 275 5.66 -14.22 -4.95
CA TYR A 275 5.69 -14.52 -3.52
C TYR A 275 5.70 -16.03 -3.24
N ALA A 276 4.88 -16.82 -3.95
CA ALA A 276 4.88 -18.26 -3.82
C ALA A 276 6.27 -18.86 -4.10
N ALA A 277 6.94 -18.40 -5.16
CA ALA A 277 8.31 -18.79 -5.47
C ALA A 277 9.30 -18.47 -4.34
N THR A 278 9.19 -17.27 -3.74
CA THR A 278 10.01 -16.89 -2.57
C THR A 278 9.76 -17.82 -1.38
N TRP A 279 8.50 -18.12 -1.05
CA TRP A 279 8.15 -18.98 0.09
C TRP A 279 8.59 -20.42 -0.10
N PHE A 280 8.44 -20.98 -1.30
CA PHE A 280 8.95 -22.32 -1.61
C PHE A 280 10.48 -22.38 -1.61
N SER A 281 11.15 -21.32 -2.09
CA SER A 281 12.62 -21.22 -2.04
C SER A 281 13.13 -21.18 -0.59
N LEU A 282 12.47 -20.41 0.29
CA LEU A 282 12.76 -20.38 1.73
C LEU A 282 12.48 -21.72 2.40
N SER A 283 11.38 -22.37 2.06
CA SER A 283 11.05 -23.70 2.57
C SER A 283 12.12 -24.72 2.20
N LEU A 284 12.57 -24.73 0.94
CA LEU A 284 13.62 -25.62 0.46
C LEU A 284 14.97 -25.35 1.16
N ALA A 285 15.38 -24.09 1.26
CA ALA A 285 16.65 -23.71 1.88
C ALA A 285 16.69 -24.09 3.37
N THR A 286 15.59 -23.86 4.09
CA THR A 286 15.51 -24.20 5.53
C THR A 286 15.34 -25.69 5.78
N ALA A 287 14.63 -26.41 4.91
CA ALA A 287 14.58 -27.88 4.94
C ALA A 287 15.97 -28.48 4.69
N PHE A 288 16.73 -27.95 3.72
CA PHE A 288 18.10 -28.37 3.44
C PHE A 288 19.02 -28.11 4.64
N MET A 289 18.93 -26.94 5.26
CA MET A 289 19.69 -26.60 6.47
C MET A 289 19.35 -27.53 7.63
N PHE A 290 18.06 -27.82 7.87
CA PHE A 290 17.60 -28.75 8.90
C PHE A 290 18.12 -30.17 8.65
N TRP A 291 18.01 -30.66 7.42
CA TRP A 291 18.54 -31.96 7.00
C TRP A 291 20.05 -32.07 7.21
N ARG A 292 20.82 -31.03 6.83
CA ARG A 292 22.27 -30.99 7.05
C ARG A 292 22.61 -31.01 8.54
N LEU A 293 21.83 -30.31 9.36
CA LEU A 293 22.02 -30.28 10.81
C LEU A 293 21.76 -31.66 11.44
N MET A 294 20.72 -32.37 11.00
CA MET A 294 20.44 -33.75 11.45
C MET A 294 21.50 -34.76 11.01
N ARG A 295 22.17 -34.52 9.87
CA ARG A 295 23.25 -35.39 9.36
C ARG A 295 24.63 -35.09 9.95
N ARG A 296 24.79 -34.07 10.80
CA ARG A 296 26.07 -33.86 11.48
C ARG A 296 26.27 -34.97 12.51
N PRO A 297 27.35 -35.77 12.44
CA PRO A 297 27.62 -36.77 13.47
C PRO A 297 27.80 -36.05 14.80
N SER A 298 27.03 -36.45 15.81
CA SER A 298 27.26 -36.09 17.21
C SER A 298 28.70 -36.44 17.53
N VAL A 299 29.56 -35.44 17.68
CA VAL A 299 30.98 -35.68 17.99
C VAL A 299 31.00 -36.52 19.27
N LEU A 300 31.51 -37.74 19.14
CA LEU A 300 31.62 -38.72 20.22
C LEU A 300 32.33 -38.06 21.41
N THR A 301 31.58 -37.83 22.48
CA THR A 301 32.11 -37.23 23.71
C THR A 301 32.81 -38.34 24.51
N THR A 302 34.12 -38.15 24.73
CA THR A 302 34.91 -38.71 25.84
C THR A 302 35.07 -40.24 25.88
N ALA A 303 35.88 -40.81 24.98
CA ALA A 303 36.46 -42.15 25.20
C ALA A 303 37.86 -42.38 24.59
N GLN A 304 38.55 -41.36 24.08
CA GLN A 304 39.84 -41.52 23.37
C GLN A 304 41.07 -40.90 24.06
N TYR A 305 40.99 -40.56 25.36
CA TYR A 305 42.14 -40.06 26.14
C TYR A 305 42.41 -40.87 27.43
N ARG A 306 42.18 -42.19 27.38
CA ARG A 306 42.66 -43.14 28.40
C ARG A 306 43.42 -44.25 27.69
N GLY A 307 44.63 -43.93 27.26
CA GLY A 307 45.41 -44.87 26.45
C GLY A 307 46.83 -44.39 26.17
N VAL A 308 47.48 -43.78 27.14
CA VAL A 308 48.95 -43.72 27.20
C VAL A 308 49.31 -44.06 28.63
N LYS A 309 49.67 -45.32 28.84
CA LYS A 309 50.44 -45.77 30.01
C LYS A 309 51.90 -45.42 29.76
#